data_AF-A0AAP7NB78-F1
#
_entry.id   AF-A0AAP7NB78-F1
#
_cell.length_a   1.000
_cell.length_b   1.000
_cell.length_c   1.000
_cell.angle_alpha   90.00
_cell.angle_beta   90.00
_cell.angle_gamma   90.00
#
_symmetry.space_group_name_H-M   'P 1'
#
loop_
_entity.id
_entity.type
_entity.pdbx_description
1 polymer ?
#
loop_
_entity_poly.entity_id
_entity_poly.type
_entity_poly.pdbx_seq_one_letter_code
_entity_poly.pdbx_strand_id
1 'polypeptide(L)'
;MKFEYSGELKEKLSELEGLEEQKKKALERLQEHDEKLAKELQKAEEDLKAATMELALDASSAKRTKERKARETVASLRLEVSGGYERKTSVKQAHEQKIHAVKEDILRKLSDEVTAHKSKHEQAALDRVRKAKMEYLEAAASYHNLINVQCQKTYFDVGRQIGEAQFATYDGLFERYKPRIYVTEPTFTYRPNGTNPYGIIEPEIHRAWLKGEIPAE
;
A
#
# COMPACT_ATOMS: atom_id res chain seq x y z
N MET A 1 -16.74 5.49 7.87
CA MET A 1 -16.05 6.78 8.20
C MET A 1 -14.81 6.85 7.34
N LYS A 2 -14.71 7.86 6.48
CA LYS A 2 -13.63 7.96 5.49
C LYS A 2 -12.48 8.75 6.07
N PHE A 3 -11.26 8.23 5.91
CA PHE A 3 -10.05 8.96 6.22
C PHE A 3 -9.81 10.03 5.14
N GLU A 4 -9.49 11.25 5.55
CA GLU A 4 -9.17 12.35 4.65
C GLU A 4 -7.82 12.94 5.05
N TYR A 5 -6.93 13.08 4.06
CA TYR A 5 -5.63 13.72 4.28
C TYR A 5 -5.81 15.18 4.68
N SER A 6 -4.98 15.63 5.61
CA SER A 6 -4.87 17.05 5.94
C SER A 6 -4.46 17.89 4.72
N GLY A 7 -4.75 19.20 4.79
CA GLY A 7 -4.28 20.16 3.78
C GLY A 7 -2.75 20.14 3.66
N GLU A 8 -2.04 20.07 4.79
CA GLU A 8 -0.58 20.03 4.83
C GLU A 8 0.00 18.77 4.15
N LEU A 9 -0.61 17.60 4.38
CA LEU A 9 -0.14 16.36 3.74
C LEU A 9 -0.38 16.38 2.23
N LYS A 10 -1.51 16.95 1.79
CA LYS A 10 -1.80 17.16 0.36
C LYS A 10 -0.78 18.11 -0.27
N GLU A 11 -0.47 19.22 0.37
CA GLU A 11 0.55 20.17 -0.09
C GLU A 11 1.93 19.51 -0.22
N LYS A 12 2.32 18.69 0.78
CA LYS A 12 3.58 17.93 0.76
C LYS A 12 3.64 16.90 -0.37
N LEU A 13 2.53 16.23 -0.67
CA LEU A 13 2.43 15.32 -1.81
C LEU A 13 2.60 16.07 -3.14
N SER A 14 1.98 17.25 -3.29
CA SER A 14 2.19 18.10 -4.47
C SER A 14 3.61 18.65 -4.55
N GLU A 15 4.24 19.00 -3.43
CA GLU A 15 5.65 19.40 -3.37
C GLU A 15 6.55 18.27 -3.89
N LEU A 16 6.28 17.03 -3.48
CA LEU A 16 7.02 15.85 -3.92
C LEU A 16 6.91 15.66 -5.44
N GLU A 17 5.71 15.73 -6.00
CA GLU A 17 5.48 15.64 -7.45
C GLU A 17 6.27 16.72 -8.20
N GLY A 18 6.25 17.96 -7.70
CA GLY A 18 7.01 19.06 -8.27
C GLY A 18 8.53 18.82 -8.23
N LEU A 19 9.06 18.24 -7.14
CA LEU A 19 10.48 17.91 -7.03
C LEU A 19 10.91 16.78 -7.97
N GLU A 20 10.06 15.76 -8.15
CA GLU A 20 10.32 14.67 -9.11
C GLU A 20 10.33 15.18 -10.55
N GLU A 21 9.42 16.10 -10.90
CA GLU A 21 9.40 16.73 -12.22
C GLU A 21 10.62 17.65 -12.43
N GLN A 22 11.03 18.42 -11.42
CA GLN A 22 12.24 19.23 -11.47
C GLN A 22 13.49 18.38 -11.69
N LYS A 23 13.63 17.25 -10.97
CA LYS A 23 14.74 16.30 -11.14
C LYS A 23 14.77 15.79 -12.59
N LYS A 24 13.62 15.39 -13.14
CA LYS A 24 13.51 14.90 -14.51
C LYS A 24 13.96 15.96 -15.51
N LYS A 25 13.41 17.18 -15.44
CA LYS A 25 13.77 18.31 -16.32
C LYS A 25 15.25 18.67 -16.22
N ALA A 26 15.84 18.65 -15.03
CA ALA A 26 17.25 18.94 -14.84
C ALA A 26 18.16 17.90 -15.52
N LEU A 27 17.81 16.62 -15.40
CA LEU A 27 18.56 15.54 -16.04
C LEU A 27 18.42 15.53 -17.57
N GLU A 28 17.24 15.85 -18.09
CA GLU A 28 17.00 16.02 -19.53
C GLU A 28 17.86 17.16 -20.10
N ARG A 29 17.86 18.33 -19.45
CA ARG A 29 18.68 19.47 -19.86
C ARG A 29 20.18 19.16 -19.85
N LEU A 30 20.66 18.43 -18.84
CA LEU A 30 22.06 18.00 -18.79
C LEU A 30 22.39 17.04 -19.92
N GLN A 31 21.50 16.10 -20.22
CA GLN A 31 21.69 15.19 -21.34
C GLN A 31 21.75 15.93 -22.69
N GLU A 32 20.83 16.87 -22.94
CA GLU A 32 20.85 17.69 -24.16
C GLU A 32 22.14 18.51 -24.29
N HIS A 33 22.64 19.04 -23.17
CA HIS A 33 23.90 19.77 -23.13
C HIS A 33 25.10 18.87 -23.42
N ASP A 34 25.16 17.69 -22.80
CA ASP A 34 26.24 16.71 -23.03
C ASP A 34 26.25 16.21 -24.48
N GLU A 35 25.08 16.02 -25.09
CA GLU A 35 24.95 15.66 -26.52
C GLU A 35 25.44 16.78 -27.46
N LYS A 36 25.22 18.06 -27.11
CA LYS A 36 25.76 19.20 -27.86
C LYS A 36 27.28 19.26 -27.75
N LEU A 37 27.83 19.14 -26.54
CA LEU A 37 29.27 19.11 -26.31
C LEU A 37 29.94 17.95 -27.07
N ALA A 38 29.33 16.78 -27.12
CA ALA A 38 29.85 15.65 -27.88
C ALA A 38 29.95 15.95 -29.38
N LYS A 39 28.95 16.64 -29.96
CA LYS A 39 28.98 17.07 -31.37
C LYS A 39 30.04 18.15 -31.63
N GLU A 40 30.17 19.11 -30.71
CA GLU A 40 31.20 20.14 -30.78
C GLU A 40 32.61 19.56 -30.70
N LEU A 41 32.82 18.60 -29.79
CA LEU A 41 34.07 17.86 -29.67
C LEU A 41 34.40 17.10 -30.96
N GLN A 42 33.44 16.38 -31.54
CA GLN A 42 33.66 15.64 -32.79
C GLN A 42 34.11 16.59 -33.92
N LYS A 43 33.46 17.74 -34.06
CA LYS A 43 33.83 18.76 -35.05
C LYS A 43 35.23 19.32 -34.79
N ALA A 44 35.56 19.64 -33.54
CA ALA A 44 36.89 20.14 -33.17
C ALA A 44 38.00 19.10 -33.42
N GLU A 45 37.71 17.81 -33.24
CA GLU A 45 38.63 16.72 -33.57
C GLU A 45 38.87 16.58 -35.07
N GLU A 46 37.84 16.79 -35.90
CA GLU A 46 37.97 16.86 -37.37
C GLU A 46 38.81 18.06 -37.81
N ASP A 47 38.58 19.24 -37.22
CA ASP A 47 39.36 20.46 -37.46
C ASP A 47 40.83 20.28 -37.07
N LEU A 48 41.11 19.61 -35.94
CA LEU A 48 42.47 19.27 -35.52
C LEU A 48 43.15 18.31 -36.50
N LYS A 49 42.45 17.28 -36.99
CA LYS A 49 42.99 16.37 -38.02
C LYS A 49 43.35 17.13 -39.29
N ALA A 50 42.48 18.03 -39.75
CA ALA A 50 42.74 18.87 -40.92
C ALA A 50 43.95 19.80 -40.71
N ALA A 51 44.03 20.48 -39.56
CA ALA A 51 45.15 21.35 -39.23
C ALA A 51 46.49 20.58 -39.12
N THR A 52 46.45 19.35 -38.63
CA THR A 52 47.61 18.45 -38.54
C THR A 52 48.11 18.06 -39.94
N MET A 53 47.19 17.74 -40.86
CA MET A 53 47.52 17.45 -42.26
C MET A 53 48.09 18.67 -42.99
N GLU A 54 47.48 19.85 -42.81
CA GLU A 54 47.99 21.10 -43.38
C GLU A 54 49.42 21.40 -42.88
N LEU A 55 49.70 21.17 -41.59
CA LEU A 55 51.03 21.37 -41.03
C LEU A 55 52.06 20.35 -41.54
N ALA A 56 51.63 19.11 -41.81
CA ALA A 56 52.49 18.09 -42.39
C ALA A 56 52.89 18.40 -43.83
N LEU A 57 51.99 19.08 -44.58
CA LEU A 57 52.25 19.53 -45.96
C LEU A 57 53.06 20.83 -46.00
N ASP A 58 52.83 21.76 -45.08
CA ASP A 58 53.56 23.03 -44.96
C ASP A 58 53.87 23.35 -43.49
N ALA A 59 55.15 23.29 -43.12
CA ALA A 59 55.65 23.48 -41.76
C ALA A 59 55.74 24.96 -41.32
N SER A 60 55.03 25.87 -41.97
CA SER A 60 55.05 27.30 -41.66
C SER A 60 54.54 27.65 -40.25
N SER A 61 55.02 28.78 -39.71
CA SER A 61 54.66 29.25 -38.36
C SER A 61 53.15 29.51 -38.21
N ALA A 62 52.49 29.97 -39.27
CA ALA A 62 51.05 30.17 -39.31
C ALA A 62 50.28 28.85 -39.13
N LYS A 63 50.70 27.79 -39.82
CA LYS A 63 50.09 26.45 -39.70
C LYS A 63 50.33 25.84 -38.32
N ARG A 64 51.53 26.00 -37.75
CA ARG A 64 51.82 25.59 -36.35
C ARG A 64 50.89 26.27 -35.35
N THR A 65 50.60 27.55 -35.55
CA THR A 65 49.71 28.31 -34.65
C THR A 65 48.26 27.86 -34.77
N LYS A 66 47.80 27.56 -35.99
CA LYS A 66 46.45 27.03 -36.25
C LYS A 66 46.27 25.65 -35.59
N GLU A 67 47.26 24.78 -35.73
CA GLU A 67 47.27 23.43 -35.15
C GLU A 67 47.27 23.47 -33.61
N ARG A 68 48.11 24.32 -33.01
CA ARG A 68 48.13 24.51 -31.55
C ARG A 68 46.78 24.96 -31.00
N LYS A 69 46.14 25.94 -31.64
CA LYS A 69 44.80 26.41 -31.23
C LYS A 69 43.76 25.29 -31.34
N ALA A 70 43.80 24.49 -32.40
CA ALA A 70 42.90 23.34 -32.53
C ALA A 70 43.12 22.31 -31.41
N ARG A 71 44.38 22.06 -30.99
CA ARG A 71 44.68 21.20 -29.83
C ARG A 71 44.11 21.75 -28.53
N GLU A 72 44.27 23.05 -28.30
CA GLU A 72 43.74 23.73 -27.10
C GLU A 72 42.22 23.60 -27.03
N THR A 73 41.51 23.82 -28.14
CA THR A 73 40.04 23.63 -28.23
C THR A 73 39.61 22.18 -27.99
N VAL A 74 40.30 21.20 -28.57
CA VAL A 74 39.99 19.78 -28.33
C VAL A 74 40.24 19.40 -26.87
N ALA A 75 41.32 19.91 -26.27
CA ALA A 75 41.64 19.64 -24.87
C ALA A 75 40.57 20.22 -23.92
N SER A 76 40.11 21.45 -24.15
CA SER A 76 39.05 22.05 -23.35
C SER A 76 37.72 21.29 -23.48
N LEU A 77 37.32 20.93 -24.69
CA LEU A 77 36.06 20.19 -24.92
C LEU A 77 36.12 18.77 -24.33
N ARG A 78 37.27 18.08 -24.39
CA ARG A 78 37.44 16.78 -23.72
C ARG A 78 37.30 16.89 -22.21
N LEU A 79 37.87 17.95 -21.61
CA LEU A 79 37.71 18.23 -20.18
C LEU A 79 36.22 18.43 -19.86
N GLU A 80 35.51 19.25 -20.62
CA GLU A 80 34.09 19.54 -20.40
C GLU A 80 33.20 18.30 -20.54
N VAL A 81 33.44 17.46 -21.55
CA VAL A 81 32.72 16.19 -21.77
C VAL A 81 33.01 15.23 -20.61
N SER A 82 34.27 15.08 -20.20
CA SER A 82 34.63 14.19 -19.08
C SER A 82 34.00 14.63 -17.75
N GLY A 83 33.90 15.94 -17.50
CA GLY A 83 33.22 16.48 -16.32
C GLY A 83 31.69 16.36 -16.35
N GLY A 84 31.07 16.02 -17.50
CA GLY A 84 29.62 15.86 -17.64
C GLY A 84 29.05 14.77 -16.73
N TYR A 85 29.76 13.64 -16.62
CA TYR A 85 29.33 12.52 -15.77
C TYR A 85 29.26 12.91 -14.28
N GLU A 86 30.27 13.63 -13.79
CA GLU A 86 30.33 14.08 -12.39
C GLU A 86 29.23 15.11 -12.09
N ARG A 87 28.98 16.06 -13.00
CA ARG A 87 27.88 17.02 -12.89
C ARG A 87 26.53 16.31 -12.82
N LYS A 88 26.28 15.36 -13.72
CA LYS A 88 25.02 14.60 -13.76
C LYS A 88 24.81 13.80 -12.48
N THR A 89 25.85 13.14 -11.99
CA THR A 89 25.80 12.38 -10.74
C THR A 89 25.53 13.30 -9.55
N SER A 90 26.22 14.44 -9.46
CA SER A 90 26.06 15.41 -8.37
C SER A 90 24.65 16.00 -8.34
N VAL A 91 24.12 16.41 -9.49
CA VAL A 91 22.76 16.94 -9.62
C VAL A 91 21.72 15.88 -9.24
N LYS A 92 21.90 14.64 -9.72
CA LYS A 92 21.01 13.52 -9.37
C LYS A 92 20.98 13.29 -7.85
N GLN A 93 22.14 13.21 -7.21
CA GLN A 93 22.26 12.99 -5.77
C GLN A 93 21.61 14.14 -4.97
N ALA A 94 21.85 15.39 -5.35
CA ALA A 94 21.26 16.55 -4.68
C ALA A 94 19.72 16.53 -4.75
N HIS A 95 19.14 16.17 -5.90
CA HIS A 95 17.69 16.01 -6.03
C HIS A 95 17.17 14.81 -5.23
N GLU A 96 17.88 13.68 -5.23
CA GLU A 96 17.50 12.49 -4.47
C GLU A 96 17.47 12.73 -2.96
N GLN A 97 18.45 13.49 -2.43
CA GLN A 97 18.46 13.88 -1.02
C GLN A 97 17.25 14.74 -0.65
N LYS A 98 16.91 15.74 -1.48
CA LYS A 98 15.72 16.59 -1.26
C LYS A 98 14.43 15.78 -1.32
N ILE A 99 14.29 14.93 -2.34
CA ILE A 99 13.13 14.04 -2.50
C ILE A 99 13.00 13.11 -1.31
N HIS A 100 14.10 12.51 -0.84
CA HIS A 100 14.08 11.62 0.31
C HIS A 100 13.63 12.34 1.58
N ALA A 101 14.14 13.55 1.84
CA ALA A 101 13.74 14.34 3.00
C ALA A 101 12.23 14.65 3.00
N VAL A 102 11.66 14.98 1.83
CA VAL A 102 10.20 15.21 1.71
C VAL A 102 9.41 13.91 1.88
N LYS A 103 9.87 12.78 1.33
CA LYS A 103 9.24 11.46 1.54
C LYS A 103 9.20 11.07 3.01
N GLU A 104 10.28 11.33 3.75
CA GLU A 104 10.35 11.07 5.19
C GLU A 104 9.34 11.93 5.96
N ASP A 105 9.24 13.22 5.65
CA ASP A 105 8.27 14.13 6.28
C ASP A 105 6.82 13.72 5.99
N ILE A 106 6.52 13.32 4.74
CA ILE A 106 5.21 12.78 4.34
C ILE A 106 4.85 11.54 5.17
N LEU A 107 5.76 10.57 5.27
CA LEU A 107 5.50 9.33 6.02
C LEU A 107 5.29 9.59 7.50
N ARG A 108 6.07 10.50 8.09
CA ARG A 108 5.90 10.92 9.48
C ARG A 108 4.52 11.55 9.71
N LYS A 109 4.14 12.54 8.90
CA LYS A 109 2.82 13.20 8.99
C LYS A 109 1.68 12.22 8.77
N LEU A 110 1.78 11.34 7.77
CA LEU A 110 0.78 10.31 7.53
C LEU A 110 0.64 9.36 8.74
N SER A 111 1.75 8.95 9.34
CA SER A 111 1.73 8.12 10.55
C SER A 111 0.99 8.81 11.70
N ASP A 112 1.26 10.09 11.92
CA ASP A 112 0.59 10.88 12.97
C ASP A 112 -0.90 11.03 12.69
N GLU A 113 -1.29 11.36 11.45
CA GLU A 113 -2.69 11.52 11.04
C GLU A 113 -3.48 10.21 11.16
N VAL A 114 -2.90 9.10 10.71
CA VAL A 114 -3.53 7.77 10.80
C VAL A 114 -3.68 7.34 12.26
N THR A 115 -2.66 7.60 13.08
CA THR A 115 -2.71 7.30 14.52
C THR A 115 -3.79 8.12 15.21
N ALA A 116 -3.88 9.43 14.93
CA ALA A 116 -4.91 10.29 15.48
C ALA A 116 -6.33 9.86 15.02
N HIS A 117 -6.50 9.53 13.74
CA HIS A 117 -7.76 9.03 13.22
C HIS A 117 -8.17 7.71 13.88
N LYS A 118 -7.23 6.78 14.06
CA LYS A 118 -7.45 5.54 14.81
C LYS A 118 -7.92 5.87 16.23
N SER A 119 -7.15 6.63 17.00
CA SER A 119 -7.50 6.95 18.40
C SER A 119 -8.86 7.63 18.54
N LYS A 120 -9.26 8.45 17.57
CA LYS A 120 -10.56 9.13 17.56
C LYS A 120 -11.74 8.19 17.31
N HIS A 121 -11.55 7.15 16.50
CA HIS A 121 -12.66 6.34 15.98
C HIS A 121 -12.66 4.87 16.44
N GLU A 122 -11.55 4.37 16.97
CA GLU A 122 -11.38 2.98 17.39
C GLU A 122 -12.41 2.58 18.45
N GLN A 123 -12.59 3.40 19.50
CA GLN A 123 -13.53 3.07 20.56
C GLN A 123 -14.97 2.99 20.06
N ALA A 124 -15.39 3.94 19.23
CA ALA A 124 -16.74 3.95 18.65
C ALA A 124 -16.97 2.73 17.73
N ALA A 125 -15.95 2.30 16.98
CA ALA A 125 -16.01 1.08 16.20
C ALA A 125 -16.11 -0.17 17.10
N LEU A 126 -15.30 -0.26 18.16
CA LEU A 126 -15.34 -1.35 19.14
C LEU A 126 -16.69 -1.44 19.86
N ASP A 127 -17.29 -0.30 20.21
CA ASP A 127 -18.59 -0.26 20.88
C ASP A 127 -19.71 -0.75 19.97
N ARG A 128 -19.67 -0.43 18.67
CA ARG A 128 -20.61 -0.99 17.69
C ARG A 128 -20.47 -2.49 17.57
N VAL A 129 -19.25 -3.02 17.50
CA VAL A 129 -18.99 -4.46 17.47
C VAL A 129 -19.52 -5.13 18.74
N ARG A 130 -19.28 -4.52 19.91
CA ARG A 130 -19.80 -5.02 21.19
C ARG A 130 -21.32 -5.09 21.19
N LYS A 131 -21.99 -4.04 20.73
CA LYS A 131 -23.46 -3.99 20.66
C LYS A 131 -24.02 -5.08 19.74
N ALA A 132 -23.47 -5.22 18.53
CA ALA A 132 -23.88 -6.26 17.60
C ALA A 132 -23.66 -7.68 18.18
N LYS A 133 -22.56 -7.89 18.92
CA LYS A 133 -22.31 -9.16 19.60
C LYS A 133 -23.35 -9.46 20.67
N MET A 134 -23.75 -8.46 21.46
CA MET A 134 -24.79 -8.63 22.48
C MET A 134 -26.14 -9.00 21.84
N GLU A 135 -26.56 -8.28 20.81
CA GLU A 135 -27.80 -8.59 20.06
C GLU A 135 -27.78 -10.02 19.51
N TYR A 136 -26.64 -10.47 18.97
CA TYR A 136 -26.46 -11.85 18.54
C TYR A 136 -26.60 -12.86 19.69
N LEU A 137 -25.96 -12.60 20.84
CA LEU A 137 -26.04 -13.51 21.99
C LEU A 137 -27.46 -13.60 22.55
N GLU A 138 -28.20 -12.49 22.57
CA GLU A 138 -29.61 -12.45 22.96
C GLU A 138 -30.49 -13.26 21.99
N ALA A 139 -30.26 -13.13 20.68
CA ALA A 139 -30.96 -13.91 19.66
C ALA A 139 -30.66 -15.41 19.78
N ALA A 140 -29.38 -15.77 19.99
CA ALA A 140 -28.95 -17.16 20.16
C ALA A 140 -29.55 -17.78 21.44
N ALA A 141 -29.56 -17.03 22.55
CA ALA A 141 -30.18 -17.47 23.81
C ALA A 141 -31.69 -17.67 23.64
N SER A 142 -32.37 -16.77 22.92
CA SER A 142 -33.80 -16.89 22.62
C SER A 142 -34.11 -18.12 21.75
N TYR A 143 -33.29 -18.39 20.74
CA TYR A 143 -33.40 -19.58 19.91
C TYR A 143 -33.18 -20.87 20.71
N HIS A 144 -32.14 -20.90 21.56
CA HIS A 144 -31.90 -22.02 22.47
C HIS A 144 -33.10 -22.27 23.39
N ASN A 145 -33.65 -21.21 23.98
CA ASN A 145 -34.82 -21.31 24.86
C ASN A 145 -36.03 -21.89 24.12
N LEU A 146 -36.33 -21.42 22.91
CA LEU A 146 -37.41 -21.96 22.10
C LEU A 146 -37.23 -23.47 21.85
N ILE A 147 -36.08 -23.87 21.33
CA ILE A 147 -35.88 -25.24 20.87
C ILE A 147 -35.71 -26.22 22.03
N ASN A 148 -34.80 -25.93 22.96
CA ASN A 148 -34.45 -26.87 24.02
C ASN A 148 -35.42 -26.80 25.19
N VAL A 149 -35.89 -25.61 25.56
CA VAL A 149 -36.78 -25.45 26.70
C VAL A 149 -38.24 -25.55 26.28
N GLN A 150 -38.71 -24.69 25.36
CA GLN A 150 -40.14 -24.66 25.03
C GLN A 150 -40.58 -25.86 24.21
N CYS A 151 -39.77 -26.37 23.29
CA CYS A 151 -40.16 -27.53 22.47
C CYS A 151 -39.72 -28.85 23.10
N GLN A 152 -38.42 -29.10 23.21
CA GLN A 152 -37.91 -30.41 23.66
C GLN A 152 -38.30 -30.69 25.11
N LYS A 153 -37.91 -29.82 26.06
CA LYS A 153 -38.19 -30.05 27.47
C LYS A 153 -39.68 -30.17 27.76
N THR A 154 -40.53 -29.33 27.17
CA THR A 154 -41.99 -29.46 27.32
C THR A 154 -42.50 -30.82 26.85
N TYR A 155 -42.06 -31.31 25.69
CA TYR A 155 -42.46 -32.64 25.19
C TYR A 155 -42.05 -33.76 26.15
N PHE A 156 -40.81 -33.72 26.64
CA PHE A 156 -40.32 -34.69 27.63
C PHE A 156 -41.06 -34.58 28.97
N ASP A 157 -41.36 -33.37 29.44
CA ASP A 157 -42.06 -33.15 30.71
C ASP A 157 -43.51 -33.66 30.64
N VAL A 158 -44.24 -33.40 29.55
CA VAL A 158 -45.58 -33.98 29.33
C VAL A 158 -45.51 -35.50 29.22
N GLY A 159 -44.56 -36.03 28.44
CA GLY A 159 -44.35 -37.48 28.32
C GLY A 159 -44.07 -38.15 29.67
N ARG A 160 -43.34 -37.48 30.58
CA ARG A 160 -43.13 -37.96 31.95
C ARG A 160 -44.43 -37.93 32.76
N GLN A 161 -45.19 -36.84 32.67
CA GLN A 161 -46.46 -36.70 33.39
C GLN A 161 -47.47 -37.79 33.02
N ILE A 162 -47.53 -38.19 31.75
CA ILE A 162 -48.44 -39.25 31.29
C ILE A 162 -47.83 -40.67 31.37
N GLY A 163 -46.62 -40.83 31.90
CA GLY A 163 -45.98 -42.13 32.09
C GLY A 163 -45.39 -42.77 30.83
N GLU A 164 -45.31 -42.05 29.71
CA GLU A 164 -44.80 -42.54 28.43
C GLU A 164 -43.29 -42.33 28.26
N ALA A 165 -42.68 -41.39 29.00
CA ALA A 165 -41.25 -41.06 28.85
C ALA A 165 -40.30 -42.21 29.22
N GLN A 166 -40.75 -43.17 30.04
CA GLN A 166 -39.96 -44.36 30.40
C GLN A 166 -39.81 -45.36 29.23
N PHE A 167 -40.60 -45.21 28.16
CA PHE A 167 -40.54 -46.02 26.95
C PHE A 167 -39.77 -45.34 25.81
N ALA A 168 -39.03 -44.26 26.09
CA ALA A 168 -38.28 -43.47 25.10
C ALA A 168 -37.15 -44.23 24.36
N THR A 169 -36.85 -45.48 24.73
CA THR A 169 -35.87 -46.35 24.09
C THR A 169 -36.49 -47.49 23.29
N TYR A 170 -37.83 -47.58 23.25
CA TYR A 170 -38.58 -48.57 22.48
C TYR A 170 -39.44 -47.86 21.42
N ASP A 171 -39.85 -48.59 20.38
CA ASP A 171 -40.71 -48.10 19.27
C ASP A 171 -42.17 -47.84 19.74
N GLY A 172 -42.32 -47.15 20.88
CA GLY A 172 -43.58 -46.83 21.56
C GLY A 172 -44.15 -45.46 21.16
N LEU A 173 -45.28 -45.08 21.77
CA LEU A 173 -45.99 -43.83 21.44
C LEU A 173 -45.11 -42.59 21.61
N PHE A 174 -44.25 -42.58 22.63
CA PHE A 174 -43.31 -41.48 22.87
C PHE A 174 -42.34 -41.26 21.70
N GLU A 175 -41.65 -42.29 21.22
CA GLU A 175 -40.69 -42.12 20.11
C GLU A 175 -41.41 -41.95 18.77
N ARG A 176 -42.59 -42.57 18.58
CA ARG A 176 -43.40 -42.45 17.35
C ARG A 176 -43.88 -41.02 17.08
N TYR A 177 -44.27 -40.28 18.12
CA TYR A 177 -44.78 -38.91 17.99
C TYR A 177 -43.76 -37.84 18.39
N LYS A 178 -42.52 -38.24 18.69
CA LYS A 178 -41.46 -37.29 19.03
C LYS A 178 -41.20 -36.34 17.87
N PRO A 179 -41.24 -35.03 18.11
CA PRO A 179 -40.98 -34.06 17.06
C PRO A 179 -39.52 -34.14 16.64
N ARG A 180 -39.27 -34.29 15.32
CA ARG A 180 -37.93 -34.27 14.74
C ARG A 180 -37.43 -32.83 14.65
N ILE A 181 -36.90 -32.32 15.75
CA ILE A 181 -36.34 -30.96 15.83
C ILE A 181 -34.83 -31.05 15.63
N TYR A 182 -34.36 -30.69 14.44
CA TYR A 182 -32.94 -30.58 14.15
C TYR A 182 -32.41 -29.24 14.66
N VAL A 183 -31.43 -29.30 15.56
CA VAL A 183 -30.76 -28.11 16.09
C VAL A 183 -29.45 -27.93 15.33
N THR A 184 -29.43 -26.99 14.40
CA THR A 184 -28.17 -26.43 13.90
C THR A 184 -27.88 -25.20 14.74
N GLU A 185 -27.04 -25.34 15.76
CA GLU A 185 -26.56 -24.15 16.49
C GLU A 185 -25.83 -23.24 15.49
N PRO A 186 -26.17 -21.94 15.40
CA PRO A 186 -25.42 -21.00 14.59
C PRO A 186 -24.05 -20.78 15.25
N THR A 187 -23.06 -21.62 14.93
CA THR A 187 -21.71 -21.55 15.50
C THR A 187 -20.91 -20.41 14.88
N PHE A 188 -20.78 -19.30 15.60
CA PHE A 188 -19.59 -18.44 15.53
C PHE A 188 -18.76 -18.71 16.78
N THR A 189 -17.70 -19.50 16.63
CA THR A 189 -16.92 -20.02 17.76
C THR A 189 -16.26 -18.89 18.55
N TYR A 190 -16.75 -18.65 19.76
CA TYR A 190 -16.10 -17.84 20.77
C TYR A 190 -14.82 -18.54 21.26
N ARG A 191 -13.66 -17.86 21.22
CA ARG A 191 -12.44 -18.31 21.91
C ARG A 191 -12.08 -17.29 22.99
N PRO A 192 -12.04 -17.70 24.28
CA PRO A 192 -11.82 -16.79 25.40
C PRO A 192 -10.39 -16.22 25.50
N ASN A 193 -9.41 -16.73 24.75
CA ASN A 193 -8.02 -16.26 24.80
C ASN A 193 -7.44 -16.05 23.39
N GLY A 194 -7.21 -14.79 23.01
CA GLY A 194 -6.55 -14.36 21.77
C GLY A 194 -6.71 -12.87 21.51
N THR A 195 -5.93 -12.30 20.57
CA THR A 195 -5.97 -10.90 20.08
C THR A 195 -7.29 -10.49 19.40
N ASN A 196 -8.35 -11.28 19.56
CA ASN A 196 -9.64 -11.11 18.91
C ASN A 196 -10.76 -11.09 19.97
N PRO A 197 -11.10 -9.93 20.54
CA PRO A 197 -12.01 -9.82 21.69
C PRO A 197 -13.46 -10.23 21.39
N TYR A 198 -13.85 -10.41 20.12
CA TYR A 198 -15.25 -10.68 19.73
C TYR A 198 -15.45 -11.94 18.86
N GLY A 199 -14.37 -12.65 18.51
CA GLY A 199 -14.43 -13.91 17.75
C GLY A 199 -14.77 -13.76 16.27
N ILE A 200 -14.57 -12.57 15.69
CA ILE A 200 -14.71 -12.32 14.25
C ILE A 200 -13.30 -12.26 13.67
N ILE A 201 -12.89 -13.23 12.87
CA ILE A 201 -11.53 -13.24 12.29
C ILE A 201 -11.52 -12.49 10.94
N GLU A 202 -10.42 -11.80 10.64
CA GLU A 202 -10.23 -11.08 9.36
C GLU A 202 -10.61 -11.93 8.12
N PRO A 203 -10.28 -13.24 8.04
CA PRO A 203 -10.70 -14.09 6.92
C PRO A 203 -12.21 -14.33 6.79
N GLU A 204 -13.00 -14.17 7.86
CA GLU A 204 -14.48 -14.27 7.79
C GLU A 204 -15.06 -12.98 7.22
N ILE A 205 -14.58 -11.83 7.67
CA ILE A 205 -14.96 -10.51 7.14
C ILE A 205 -14.63 -10.45 5.64
N HIS A 206 -13.41 -10.83 5.27
CA HIS A 206 -12.97 -10.82 3.88
C HIS A 206 -13.81 -11.75 2.99
N ARG A 207 -14.17 -12.95 3.47
CA ARG A 207 -15.04 -13.87 2.74
C ARG A 207 -16.46 -13.34 2.55
N ALA A 208 -17.04 -12.74 3.59
CA ALA A 208 -18.37 -12.13 3.50
C ALA A 208 -18.37 -10.95 2.52
N TRP A 209 -17.28 -10.17 2.49
CA TRP A 209 -17.09 -9.08 1.54
C TRP A 209 -16.99 -9.57 0.09
N LEU A 210 -16.17 -10.59 -0.18
CA LEU A 210 -16.02 -11.19 -1.51
C LEU A 210 -17.33 -11.81 -2.04
N LYS A 211 -18.19 -12.29 -1.14
CA LYS A 211 -19.50 -12.85 -1.49
C LYS A 211 -20.61 -11.79 -1.63
N GLY A 212 -20.32 -10.53 -1.34
CA GLY A 212 -21.31 -9.44 -1.34
C GLY A 212 -22.34 -9.54 -0.20
N GLU A 213 -22.08 -10.36 0.82
CA GLU A 213 -22.91 -10.46 2.03
C GLU A 213 -22.78 -9.21 2.90
N ILE A 214 -21.63 -8.52 2.79
CA ILE A 214 -21.40 -7.18 3.33
C ILE A 214 -21.15 -6.25 2.13
N PRO A 215 -21.92 -5.16 1.97
CA PRO A 215 -21.68 -4.20 0.89
C PRO A 215 -20.30 -3.56 1.06
N ALA A 216 -19.57 -3.42 -0.05
CA ALA A 216 -18.39 -2.57 -0.11
C ALA A 216 -18.86 -1.11 -0.01
N GLU A 217 -18.49 -0.41 1.06
CA GLU A 217 -18.58 1.06 1.09
C GLU A 217 -17.46 1.69 0.24
#